data_AF-A0A6M3JH06-F1
#
_entry.id   AF-A0A6M3JH06-F1
#
_cell.length_a   1.000
_cell.length_b   1.000
_cell.length_c   1.000
_cell.angle_alpha   90.00
_cell.angle_beta   90.00
_cell.angle_gamma   90.00
#
_symmetry.space_group_name_H-M   'P 1'
#
loop_
_entity.id
_entity.type
_entity.pdbx_description
1 polymer ?
#
loop_
_entity_poly.entity_id
_entity_poly.type
_entity_poly.pdbx_seq_one_letter_code
_entity_poly.pdbx_strand_id
1 'polypeptide(L)'
;MIKLVFTVGRETISFEIENKIISYVDRKFPKLMQVIPMANDFERAVMMSRNRIPKELVELVRDSNRGKNKEEYDNAKDDEELVIIIKRDAISKGCVFQKRIDI
;
A
#
# COMPACT_ATOMS: atom_id res chain seq x y z
N MET A 1 0.01 -4.34 -15.21
CA MET A 1 -0.32 -4.14 -13.78
C MET A 1 0.75 -4.81 -12.93
N ILE A 2 1.24 -4.17 -11.86
CA ILE A 2 2.29 -4.75 -10.99
C ILE A 2 1.71 -5.09 -9.63
N LYS A 3 1.93 -6.32 -9.15
CA LYS A 3 1.51 -6.75 -7.81
C LYS A 3 2.71 -7.04 -6.93
N LEU A 4 2.74 -6.40 -5.76
CA LEU A 4 3.75 -6.59 -4.73
C LEU A 4 3.14 -7.29 -3.53
N VAL A 5 3.72 -8.40 -3.11
CA VAL A 5 3.24 -9.21 -1.99
C VAL A 5 4.18 -9.03 -0.80
N PHE A 6 3.61 -8.72 0.36
CA PHE A 6 4.33 -8.56 1.61
C PHE A 6 3.69 -9.41 2.71
N THR A 7 4.45 -9.69 3.75
CA THR A 7 3.95 -10.24 5.01
C THR A 7 4.17 -9.27 6.15
N VAL A 8 3.19 -9.18 7.06
CA VAL A 8 3.25 -8.38 8.29
C VAL A 8 2.77 -9.26 9.43
N GLY A 9 3.66 -9.63 10.34
CA GLY A 9 3.39 -10.66 11.34
C GLY A 9 3.01 -11.99 10.67
N ARG A 10 1.74 -12.42 10.83
CA ARG A 10 1.18 -13.65 10.22
C ARG A 10 0.26 -13.37 9.03
N GLU A 11 0.06 -12.11 8.67
CA GLU A 11 -0.84 -11.71 7.61
C GLU A 11 -0.06 -11.51 6.30
N THR A 12 -0.68 -11.88 5.19
CA THR A 12 -0.19 -11.55 3.85
C THR A 12 -1.01 -10.39 3.32
N ILE A 13 -0.32 -9.33 2.90
CA ILE A 13 -0.91 -8.17 2.26
C ILE A 13 -0.37 -8.05 0.83
N SER A 14 -1.12 -7.41 -0.04
CA SER A 14 -0.68 -7.12 -1.40
C SER A 14 -1.01 -5.70 -1.80
N PHE A 15 -0.10 -5.10 -2.55
CA PHE A 15 -0.31 -3.84 -3.23
C PHE A 15 -0.35 -4.10 -4.73
N GLU A 16 -1.35 -3.54 -5.40
CA GLU A 16 -1.50 -3.58 -6.84
C GLU A 16 -1.31 -2.16 -7.38
N ILE A 17 -0.41 -2.03 -8.35
CA ILE A 17 0.01 -0.76 -8.94
C ILE A 17 -0.39 -0.79 -10.41
N GLU A 18 -1.18 0.20 -10.81
CA GLU A 18 -1.62 0.37 -12.18
C GLU A 18 -1.89 1.85 -12.44
N ASN A 19 -1.28 2.41 -13.49
CA ASN A 19 -1.49 3.80 -13.91
C ASN A 19 -1.27 4.80 -12.77
N LYS A 20 -0.19 4.61 -12.00
CA LYS A 20 0.17 5.37 -10.80
C LYS A 20 -0.84 5.32 -9.65
N ILE A 21 -1.78 4.38 -9.68
CA ILE A 21 -2.72 4.13 -8.60
C ILE A 21 -2.23 2.90 -7.83
N ILE A 22 -2.10 3.04 -6.51
CA ILE A 22 -1.74 1.95 -5.61
C ILE A 22 -3.00 1.54 -4.86
N SER A 23 -3.36 0.27 -5.00
CA SER A 23 -4.47 -0.38 -4.32
C SER A 23 -3.99 -1.44 -3.34
N TYR A 24 -4.66 -1.54 -2.21
CA TYR A 24 -4.44 -2.56 -1.21
C TYR A 24 -5.44 -3.71 -1.36
N VAL A 25 -4.96 -4.93 -1.16
CA VAL A 25 -5.80 -6.12 -1.00
C VAL A 25 -5.18 -7.07 0.02
N ASP A 26 -6.02 -7.71 0.83
CA ASP A 26 -5.62 -8.81 1.69
C ASP A 26 -6.71 -9.90 1.73
N ARG A 27 -6.48 -10.95 2.53
CA ARG A 27 -7.45 -12.04 2.69
C ARG A 27 -8.75 -11.61 3.40
N LYS A 28 -8.69 -10.61 4.27
CA LYS A 28 -9.82 -10.11 5.10
C LYS A 28 -10.66 -9.06 4.35
N PHE A 29 -10.06 -8.39 3.37
CA PHE A 29 -10.53 -7.31 2.52
C PHE A 29 -10.17 -7.67 1.08
N PRO A 30 -10.90 -8.61 0.46
CA PRO A 30 -10.61 -9.09 -0.90
C PRO A 30 -10.97 -8.05 -1.98
N LYS A 31 -11.59 -6.94 -1.62
CA LYS A 31 -11.86 -5.83 -2.54
C LYS A 31 -10.64 -4.92 -2.58
N LEU A 32 -10.23 -4.54 -3.79
CA LEU A 32 -9.19 -3.54 -4.00
C LEU A 32 -9.63 -2.22 -3.37
N MET A 33 -8.80 -1.70 -2.47
CA MET A 33 -9.00 -0.40 -1.84
C MET A 33 -7.88 0.52 -2.29
N GLN A 34 -8.21 1.59 -3.00
CA GLN A 34 -7.21 2.58 -3.40
C GLN A 34 -6.63 3.28 -2.16
N VAL A 35 -5.31 3.23 -2.03
CA VAL A 35 -4.57 3.79 -0.88
C VAL A 35 -3.66 4.96 -1.26
N ILE A 36 -3.15 5.01 -2.48
CA ILE A 36 -2.32 6.12 -2.96
C ILE A 36 -2.72 6.44 -4.41
N PRO A 37 -3.17 7.68 -4.71
CA PRO A 37 -3.55 8.70 -3.73
C PRO A 37 -4.74 8.20 -2.87
N MET A 38 -4.78 8.62 -1.60
CA MET A 38 -5.75 8.12 -0.62
C MET A 38 -7.18 8.45 -1.02
N ALA A 39 -8.01 7.43 -1.15
CA ALA A 39 -9.45 7.58 -1.35
C ALA A 39 -10.18 7.70 0.01
N ASN A 40 -11.29 8.46 0.03
CA ASN A 40 -12.14 8.61 1.23
C ASN A 40 -12.63 7.27 1.80
N ASP A 41 -12.79 6.27 0.92
CA ASP A 41 -13.25 4.94 1.30
C ASP A 41 -12.23 4.19 2.18
N PHE A 42 -10.93 4.49 2.07
CA PHE A 42 -9.91 3.85 2.88
C PHE A 42 -9.99 4.25 4.36
N GLU A 43 -10.12 5.55 4.66
CA GLU A 43 -10.27 6.03 6.05
C GLU A 43 -11.50 5.41 6.72
N ARG A 44 -12.62 5.35 5.97
CA ARG A 44 -13.85 4.71 6.44
C ARG A 44 -13.66 3.20 6.65
N ALA A 45 -12.96 2.52 5.75
CA ALA A 45 -12.64 1.10 5.91
C ALA A 45 -11.77 0.85 7.14
N VAL A 46 -10.74 1.69 7.39
CA VAL A 46 -9.89 1.61 8.59
C VAL A 46 -10.73 1.77 9.86
N MET A 47 -11.58 2.80 9.94
CA MET A 47 -12.47 3.01 11.10
C MET A 47 -13.42 1.83 11.34
N MET A 48 -14.00 1.28 10.27
CA MET A 48 -14.97 0.18 10.36
C MET A 48 -14.31 -1.20 10.55
N SER A 49 -13.00 -1.32 10.30
CA SER A 49 -12.27 -2.58 10.32
C SER A 49 -12.09 -3.19 11.72
N ARG A 50 -12.33 -2.44 12.81
CA ARG A 50 -12.09 -2.86 14.20
C ARG A 50 -10.69 -3.47 14.40
N ASN A 51 -9.63 -2.80 13.91
CA ASN A 51 -8.23 -3.23 13.97
C ASN A 51 -7.89 -4.49 13.15
N ARG A 52 -8.69 -4.85 12.14
CA ARG A 52 -8.35 -5.96 11.22
C ARG A 52 -7.28 -5.60 10.20
N ILE A 53 -7.15 -4.32 9.88
CA ILE A 53 -6.12 -3.80 8.99
C ILE A 53 -4.82 -3.62 9.81
N PRO A 54 -3.67 -4.15 9.34
CA PRO A 54 -2.39 -3.98 10.02
C PRO A 54 -2.05 -2.50 10.27
N LYS A 55 -1.52 -2.18 11.46
CA LYS A 55 -1.18 -0.80 11.84
C LYS A 55 -0.09 -0.23 10.93
N GLU A 56 0.85 -1.09 10.53
CA GLU A 56 1.95 -0.82 9.62
C GLU A 56 1.44 -0.31 8.27
N LEU A 57 0.35 -0.91 7.76
CA LEU A 57 -0.30 -0.44 6.55
C LEU A 57 -0.94 0.93 6.75
N VAL A 58 -1.70 1.11 7.83
CA VAL A 58 -2.37 2.39 8.10
C VAL A 58 -1.37 3.52 8.22
N GLU A 59 -0.23 3.28 8.87
CA GLU A 59 0.87 4.24 8.97
C GLU A 59 1.53 4.50 7.63
N LEU A 60 1.83 3.45 6.84
CA LEU A 60 2.37 3.60 5.50
C LEU A 60 1.46 4.50 4.65
N VAL A 61 0.17 4.18 4.57
CA VAL A 61 -0.77 4.93 3.72
C VAL A 61 -0.88 6.38 4.19
N ARG A 62 -0.90 6.64 5.50
CA ARG A 62 -0.94 8.01 6.02
C ARG A 62 0.32 8.80 5.68
N ASP A 63 1.49 8.17 5.80
CA ASP A 63 2.76 8.81 5.49
C ASP A 63 2.90 9.07 3.98
N SER A 64 2.59 8.07 3.14
CA SER A 64 2.60 8.20 1.68
C SER A 64 1.69 9.30 1.14
N ASN A 65 0.68 9.73 1.90
CA ASN A 65 -0.25 10.79 1.52
C ASN A 65 -0.01 12.11 2.29
N ARG A 66 1.11 12.28 2.98
CA ARG A 66 1.47 13.51 3.71
C ARG A 66 2.94 13.89 3.55
N GLY A 67 3.22 15.20 3.67
CA GLY A 67 4.58 15.75 3.76
C GLY A 67 5.51 15.32 2.62
N LYS A 68 6.78 15.07 2.95
CA LYS A 68 7.83 14.71 2.00
C LYS A 68 7.56 13.39 1.26
N ASN A 69 6.95 12.41 1.91
CA ASN A 69 6.66 11.12 1.27
C ASN A 69 5.64 11.31 0.14
N LYS A 70 4.58 12.11 0.36
CA LYS A 70 3.61 12.44 -0.69
C LYS A 70 4.28 13.02 -1.94
N GLU A 71 5.25 13.90 -1.78
CA GLU A 71 5.99 14.46 -2.91
C GLU A 71 6.73 13.39 -3.70
N GLU A 72 7.30 12.38 -3.04
CA GLU A 72 7.96 11.25 -3.71
C GLU A 72 6.96 10.42 -4.52
N TYR A 73 5.78 10.11 -3.98
CA TYR A 73 4.74 9.37 -4.70
C TYR A 73 4.13 10.18 -5.86
N ASP A 74 3.86 11.48 -5.64
CA ASP A 74 3.29 12.35 -6.67
C ASP A 74 4.25 12.53 -7.86
N ASN A 75 5.54 12.72 -7.57
CA ASN A 75 6.59 12.99 -8.56
C ASN A 75 7.16 11.72 -9.24
N ALA A 76 6.75 10.52 -8.82
CA ALA A 76 7.15 9.29 -9.49
C ALA A 76 6.76 9.33 -10.98
N LYS A 77 7.67 8.99 -11.88
CA LYS A 77 7.45 9.07 -13.33
C LYS A 77 6.54 7.97 -13.85
N ASP A 78 6.70 6.77 -13.30
CA ASP A 78 6.04 5.56 -13.77
C ASP A 78 5.73 4.60 -12.60
N ASP A 79 5.08 3.49 -12.93
CA ASP A 79 4.71 2.45 -11.97
C ASP A 79 5.96 1.76 -11.37
N GLU A 80 7.10 1.74 -12.06
CA GLU A 80 8.35 1.13 -11.57
C GLU A 80 8.99 1.98 -10.47
N GLU A 81 9.03 3.30 -10.62
CA GLU A 81 9.47 4.20 -9.56
C GLU A 81 8.57 4.05 -8.32
N LEU A 82 7.25 3.91 -8.51
CA LEU A 82 6.32 3.64 -7.40
C LEU A 82 6.59 2.31 -6.70
N VAL A 83 6.96 1.25 -7.45
CA VAL A 83 7.37 -0.03 -6.86
C VAL A 83 8.54 0.15 -5.89
N ILE A 84 9.54 0.97 -6.27
CA ILE A 84 10.71 1.22 -5.45
C ILE A 84 10.32 1.96 -4.17
N ILE A 85 9.52 3.03 -4.30
CA ILE A 85 9.11 3.87 -3.17
C ILE A 85 8.26 3.05 -2.19
N ILE A 86 7.21 2.37 -2.67
CA ILE A 86 6.32 1.61 -1.79
C ILE A 86 7.03 0.44 -1.11
N LYS A 87 7.95 -0.23 -1.81
CA LYS A 87 8.72 -1.34 -1.24
C LYS A 87 9.64 -0.83 -0.12
N ARG A 88 10.34 0.28 -0.34
CA ARG A 88 11.19 0.91 0.67
C ARG A 88 10.37 1.30 1.90
N ASP A 89 9.24 1.97 1.70
CA ASP A 89 8.39 2.46 2.78
C ASP A 89 7.76 1.29 3.55
N ALA A 90 7.24 0.27 2.86
CA ALA A 90 6.68 -0.94 3.48
C ALA A 90 7.69 -1.67 4.36
N ILE A 91 8.93 -1.83 3.88
CA ILE A 91 10.01 -2.44 4.66
C ILE A 91 10.33 -1.59 5.89
N SER A 92 10.38 -0.27 5.76
CA SER A 92 10.63 0.64 6.89
C SER A 92 9.58 0.55 7.99
N LYS A 93 8.34 0.17 7.63
CA LYS A 93 7.22 -0.07 8.56
C LYS A 93 7.17 -1.48 9.11
N GLY A 94 8.12 -2.35 8.77
CA GLY A 94 8.20 -3.72 9.28
C GLY A 94 7.51 -4.76 8.41
N CYS A 95 7.14 -4.43 7.17
CA CYS A 95 6.65 -5.42 6.21
C CYS A 95 7.83 -6.19 5.60
N VAL A 96 7.64 -7.50 5.37
CA VAL A 96 8.64 -8.34 4.70
C VAL A 96 8.20 -8.58 3.27
N PHE A 97 9.00 -8.10 2.31
CA PHE A 97 8.74 -8.33 0.89
C PHE A 97 8.88 -9.81 0.55
N GLN A 98 7.86 -10.37 -0.12
CA GLN A 98 7.84 -11.77 -0.52
C GLN A 98 8.15 -11.93 -2.00
N LYS A 99 7.36 -11.26 -2.85
CA LYS A 99 7.50 -11.37 -4.31
C LYS A 99 6.84 -10.23 -5.05
N ARG A 100 7.28 -10.06 -6.29
CA ARG A 100 6.67 -9.23 -7.32
C ARG A 100 6.03 -10.14 -8.37
N ILE A 101 4.88 -9.74 -8.90
CA ILE A 101 4.17 -10.43 -9.98
C ILE A 101 3.80 -9.36 -11.00
N ASP A 102 4.20 -9.55 -12.25
CA ASP A 102 3.81 -8.70 -13.38
C ASP A 102 2.61 -9.35 -14.07
N ILE A 103 1.50 -8.61 -14.22
CA ILE A 103 0.21 -9.06 -14.75
C ILE A 103 -0.16 -8.25 -15.99
#